data_AF-A0A940L352-F1
#
_entry.id   AF-A0A940L352-F1
#
_cell.length_a   1.000
_cell.length_b   1.000
_cell.length_c   1.000
_cell.angle_alpha   90.00
_cell.angle_beta   90.00
_cell.angle_gamma   90.00
#
_symmetry.space_group_name_H-M   'P 1'
#
loop_
_entity.id
_entity.type
_entity.pdbx_description
1 polymer ?
#
loop_
_entity_poly.entity_id
_entity_poly.type
_entity_poly.pdbx_seq_one_letter_code
_entity_poly.pdbx_strand_id
1 'polypeptide(L)'
;MALLSYSKFYYGFRVTQETSKLDFIESGVLKTAELTIGDYTLAGIATEVARAFNIAGSQQYSVSADRATRRLTISAAGPFSLLPFSGSHTDWSAYRLIGFDLDIDLLDGTSFEGQEGAGEEYLLQFPLQSYVPARLNRKAIEGTRKKTITGVIEATKFGVEKRMECELLFITDIPQDGSTPLRTLDDGVEKACKFLDFATDLGFVEFMVDENRPSEFEVYRLDSTDTDPNGLGYVLYEDFDKGLPDYFHTGKLTWILQESK
;
A
#
# COMPACT_ATOMS: atom_id res chain seq x y z
N MET A 1 -21.81 2.62 -6.35
CA MET A 1 -21.80 3.85 -7.18
C MET A 1 -20.62 3.77 -8.12
N ALA A 2 -20.69 4.27 -9.35
CA ALA A 2 -19.51 4.39 -10.20
C ALA A 2 -18.75 5.68 -9.82
N LEU A 3 -17.43 5.62 -9.69
CA LEU A 3 -16.62 6.84 -9.58
C LEU A 3 -16.46 7.49 -10.96
N LEU A 4 -16.35 8.82 -10.98
CA LEU A 4 -16.07 9.60 -12.19
C LEU A 4 -14.58 9.95 -12.33
N SER A 5 -13.82 9.78 -11.26
CA SER A 5 -12.37 9.93 -11.22
C SER A 5 -11.70 8.57 -11.19
N TYR A 6 -10.46 8.52 -11.69
CA TYR A 6 -9.61 7.37 -11.48
C TYR A 6 -9.08 7.37 -10.05
N SER A 7 -8.98 6.17 -9.50
CA SER A 7 -8.44 5.92 -8.18
C SER A 7 -7.08 5.24 -8.30
N LYS A 8 -6.33 5.26 -7.20
CA LYS A 8 -5.07 4.52 -7.10
C LYS A 8 -4.84 3.96 -5.71
N PHE A 9 -3.92 3.02 -5.63
CA PHE A 9 -3.49 2.40 -4.39
C PHE A 9 -1.97 2.50 -4.22
N TYR A 10 -1.51 2.85 -3.03
CA TYR A 10 -0.12 2.62 -2.61
C TYR A 10 -0.05 1.40 -1.71
N TYR A 11 0.96 0.56 -1.94
CA TYR A 11 1.12 -0.71 -1.24
C TYR A 11 2.59 -1.16 -1.25
N GLY A 12 2.88 -2.37 -0.76
CA GLY A 12 4.22 -2.96 -0.87
C GLY A 12 5.22 -2.51 0.19
N PHE A 13 4.81 -1.74 1.21
CA PHE A 13 5.69 -1.31 2.31
C PHE A 13 5.88 -2.40 3.37
N ARG A 14 6.32 -3.60 2.96
CA ARG A 14 6.51 -4.75 3.84
C ARG A 14 7.99 -4.94 4.17
N VAL A 15 8.30 -4.85 5.45
CA VAL A 15 9.61 -5.21 6.01
C VAL A 15 9.55 -6.68 6.40
N THR A 16 10.41 -7.49 5.78
CA THR A 16 10.62 -8.89 6.14
C THR A 16 12.00 -9.06 6.76
N GLN A 17 12.35 -10.27 7.17
CA GLN A 17 13.72 -10.56 7.61
C GLN A 17 14.76 -10.20 6.55
N GLU A 18 14.39 -10.36 5.27
CA GLU A 18 15.25 -10.09 4.11
C GLU A 18 15.26 -8.62 3.66
N THR A 19 14.46 -7.75 4.29
CA THR A 19 14.41 -6.32 3.97
C THR A 19 14.42 -5.47 5.23
N SER A 20 15.18 -5.91 6.25
CA SER A 20 15.15 -5.31 7.60
C SER A 20 16.35 -4.44 7.94
N LYS A 21 17.40 -4.38 7.09
CA LYS A 21 18.66 -3.70 7.42
C LYS A 21 18.93 -2.50 6.51
N LEU A 22 19.48 -1.43 7.08
CA LEU A 22 19.96 -0.25 6.37
C LEU A 22 21.33 0.13 6.91
N ASP A 23 22.39 -0.14 6.15
CA ASP A 23 23.75 0.22 6.55
C ASP A 23 24.08 1.66 6.18
N PHE A 24 24.75 2.36 7.08
CA PHE A 24 25.16 3.74 6.89
C PHE A 24 26.46 4.05 7.64
N ILE A 25 27.18 5.10 7.24
CA ILE A 25 28.36 5.60 7.95
C ILE A 25 28.01 6.90 8.63
N GLU A 26 28.38 7.00 9.89
CA GLU A 26 28.31 8.23 10.66
C GLU A 26 29.66 8.46 11.34
N SER A 27 30.27 9.64 11.11
CA SER A 27 31.58 9.98 11.66
C SER A 27 32.66 8.92 11.37
N GLY A 28 32.64 8.35 10.16
CA GLY A 28 33.58 7.33 9.69
C GLY A 28 33.38 5.92 10.28
N VAL A 29 32.32 5.70 11.07
CA VAL A 29 31.99 4.40 11.67
C VAL A 29 30.79 3.80 10.95
N LEU A 30 30.91 2.54 10.53
CA LEU A 30 29.80 1.76 9.99
C LEU A 30 28.75 1.50 11.09
N LYS A 31 27.49 1.72 10.73
CA LYS A 31 26.30 1.52 11.54
C LYS A 31 25.27 0.75 10.72
N THR A 32 24.37 0.06 11.42
CA THR A 32 23.25 -0.66 10.81
C THR A 32 21.97 -0.24 11.53
N ALA A 33 21.04 0.37 10.81
CA ALA A 33 19.69 0.61 11.29
C ALA A 33 18.84 -0.64 11.03
N GLU A 34 18.15 -1.12 12.06
CA GLU A 34 17.31 -2.32 11.98
C GLU A 34 15.83 -1.93 12.06
N LEU A 35 15.10 -2.23 10.98
CA LEU A 35 13.67 -2.04 10.86
C LEU A 35 12.93 -3.22 11.52
N THR A 36 11.81 -2.91 12.15
CA THR A 36 10.91 -3.90 12.74
C THR A 36 10.14 -4.58 11.62
N ILE A 37 10.14 -5.92 11.61
CA ILE A 37 9.37 -6.71 10.64
C ILE A 37 7.89 -6.40 10.76
N GLY A 38 7.23 -6.15 9.63
CA GLY A 38 5.81 -5.83 9.57
C GLY A 38 5.40 -5.12 8.29
N ASP A 39 4.10 -4.85 8.20
CA ASP A 39 3.50 -4.05 7.13
C ASP A 39 3.32 -2.61 7.57
N TYR A 40 3.61 -1.68 6.66
CA TYR A 40 3.52 -0.25 6.92
C TYR A 40 2.67 0.46 5.87
N THR A 41 2.30 1.70 6.21
CA THR A 41 1.85 2.72 5.26
C THR A 41 3.07 3.54 4.80
N LEU A 42 2.94 4.41 3.80
CA LEU A 42 4.08 5.24 3.34
C LEU A 42 4.63 6.12 4.47
N ALA A 43 3.73 6.70 5.28
CA ALA A 43 4.13 7.48 6.46
C ALA A 43 4.64 6.59 7.60
N GLY A 44 4.09 5.38 7.74
CA GLY A 44 4.52 4.40 8.72
C GLY A 44 5.96 3.95 8.49
N ILE A 45 6.32 3.64 7.24
CA ILE A 45 7.68 3.21 6.91
C ILE A 45 8.68 4.37 7.07
N ALA A 46 8.31 5.60 6.71
CA ALA A 46 9.15 6.78 6.98
C ALA A 46 9.43 6.94 8.48
N THR A 47 8.40 6.81 9.31
CA THR A 47 8.53 6.88 10.77
C THR A 47 9.42 5.76 11.31
N GLU A 48 9.27 4.55 10.77
CA GLU A 48 10.06 3.38 11.17
C GLU A 48 11.54 3.51 10.79
N VAL A 49 11.85 4.03 9.60
CA VAL A 49 13.22 4.33 9.18
C VAL A 49 13.83 5.39 10.09
N ALA A 50 13.10 6.49 10.37
CA ALA A 50 13.57 7.52 11.29
C ALA A 50 13.87 6.92 12.68
N ARG A 51 12.98 6.09 13.22
CA ARG A 51 13.19 5.38 14.49
C ARG A 51 14.48 4.55 14.45
N ALA A 52 14.64 3.71 13.43
CA ALA A 52 15.79 2.81 13.33
C ALA A 52 17.12 3.56 13.25
N PHE A 53 17.19 4.62 12.45
CA PHE A 53 18.38 5.48 12.36
C PHE A 53 18.69 6.19 13.68
N ASN A 54 17.68 6.72 14.37
CA ASN A 54 17.86 7.36 15.68
C ASN A 54 18.30 6.39 16.80
N ILE A 55 18.03 5.09 16.66
CA ILE A 55 18.54 4.08 17.60
C ILE A 55 19.98 3.69 17.28
N ALA A 56 20.34 3.58 16.00
CA ALA A 56 21.67 3.12 15.58
C ALA A 56 22.73 4.24 15.56
N GLY A 57 22.33 5.44 15.17
CA GLY A 57 23.17 6.64 15.05
C GLY A 57 23.24 7.44 16.35
N SER A 58 24.13 8.44 16.37
CA SER A 58 24.23 9.41 17.48
C SER A 58 23.61 10.77 17.14
N GLN A 59 23.28 10.99 15.88
CA GLN A 59 22.57 12.18 15.41
C GLN A 59 21.05 12.02 15.51
N GLN A 60 20.34 13.15 15.44
CA GLN A 60 18.90 13.15 15.26
C GLN A 60 18.57 13.07 13.78
N TYR A 61 17.98 11.94 13.36
CA TYR A 61 17.51 11.70 12.01
C TYR A 61 16.02 12.01 11.89
N SER A 62 15.63 12.61 10.78
CA SER A 62 14.24 12.78 10.38
C SER A 62 14.03 12.17 9.01
N VAL A 63 12.88 11.54 8.79
CA VAL A 63 12.49 11.04 7.47
C VAL A 63 11.16 11.65 7.09
N SER A 64 11.12 12.32 5.94
CA SER A 64 9.88 12.84 5.35
C SER A 64 9.46 11.98 4.15
N ALA A 65 8.17 11.99 3.86
CA ALA A 65 7.60 11.30 2.70
C ALA A 65 6.85 12.31 1.83
N ASP A 66 7.22 12.40 0.56
CA ASP A 66 6.42 13.10 -0.44
C ASP A 66 5.40 12.12 -1.02
N ARG A 67 4.11 12.39 -0.83
CA ARG A 67 3.03 11.52 -1.31
C ARG A 67 2.81 11.62 -2.82
N ALA A 68 3.20 12.72 -3.47
CA ALA A 68 3.02 12.85 -4.91
C ALA A 68 4.00 11.94 -5.67
N THR A 69 5.25 11.89 -5.19
CA THR A 69 6.33 11.11 -5.81
C THR A 69 6.60 9.77 -5.11
N ARG A 70 6.01 9.56 -3.92
CA ARG A 70 6.30 8.48 -2.97
C ARG A 70 7.75 8.43 -2.47
N ARG A 71 8.54 9.49 -2.70
CA ARG A 71 9.95 9.51 -2.32
C ARG A 71 10.13 9.82 -0.84
N LEU A 72 11.05 9.09 -0.22
CA LEU A 72 11.46 9.34 1.16
C LEU A 72 12.74 10.18 1.17
N THR A 73 12.81 11.15 2.07
CA THR A 73 14.02 11.94 2.31
C THR A 73 14.50 11.69 3.73
N ILE A 74 15.72 11.16 3.87
CA ILE A 74 16.40 10.96 5.15
C ILE A 74 17.33 12.15 5.39
N SER A 75 17.21 12.82 6.52
CA SER A 75 18.03 14.00 6.86
C SER A 75 18.55 13.94 8.29
N ALA A 76 19.71 14.53 8.52
CA ALA A 76 20.32 14.75 9.84
C ALA A 76 21.07 16.09 9.87
N ALA A 77 21.46 16.55 11.06
CA ALA A 77 22.14 17.84 11.21
C ALA A 77 23.59 17.84 10.69
N GLY A 78 24.30 16.71 10.80
CA GLY A 78 25.67 16.52 10.34
C GLY A 78 25.75 15.45 9.25
N PRO A 79 26.93 15.32 8.61
CA PRO A 79 27.10 14.45 7.46
C PRO A 79 27.02 12.97 7.85
N PHE A 80 26.44 12.18 6.95
CA PHE A 80 26.39 10.73 6.99
C PHE A 80 26.41 10.18 5.56
N SER A 81 26.65 8.89 5.42
CA SER A 81 26.64 8.20 4.13
C SER A 81 25.68 7.02 4.19
N LEU A 82 24.80 6.88 3.21
CA LEU A 82 23.97 5.69 3.03
C LEU A 82 24.74 4.67 2.20
N LEU A 83 24.73 3.40 2.60
CA LEU A 83 25.47 2.32 1.94
C LEU A 83 24.55 1.25 1.32
N PRO A 84 23.68 1.61 0.36
CA PRO A 84 22.84 0.63 -0.32
C PRO A 84 23.64 -0.36 -1.19
N PHE A 85 24.83 0.02 -1.67
CA PHE A 85 25.66 -0.81 -2.56
C PHE A 85 26.78 -1.54 -1.82
N SER A 86 27.54 -0.83 -0.96
CA SER A 86 28.71 -1.42 -0.27
C SER A 86 28.46 -1.81 1.19
N GLY A 87 27.21 -1.71 1.66
CA GLY A 87 26.81 -2.12 2.99
C GLY A 87 27.17 -3.59 3.30
N SER A 88 27.38 -3.90 4.58
CA SER A 88 27.64 -5.27 5.03
C SER A 88 26.42 -6.20 4.93
N HIS A 89 25.23 -5.64 4.76
CA HIS A 89 23.94 -6.35 4.70
C HIS A 89 23.18 -6.06 3.40
N THR A 90 23.87 -5.96 2.26
CA THR A 90 23.23 -5.71 0.95
C THR A 90 22.14 -6.75 0.60
N ASP A 91 22.34 -8.02 0.97
CA ASP A 91 21.35 -9.10 0.76
C ASP A 91 20.08 -8.95 1.61
N TRP A 92 20.13 -8.16 2.70
CA TRP A 92 18.99 -7.91 3.59
C TRP A 92 18.53 -6.45 3.59
N SER A 93 18.94 -5.72 2.55
CA SER A 93 18.82 -4.27 2.46
C SER A 93 17.38 -3.83 2.25
N ALA A 94 16.94 -2.89 3.08
CA ALA A 94 15.65 -2.22 2.92
C ALA A 94 15.72 -1.03 1.95
N TYR A 95 16.88 -0.67 1.40
CA TYR A 95 17.02 0.58 0.62
C TYR A 95 16.11 0.61 -0.61
N ARG A 96 15.97 -0.50 -1.33
CA ARG A 96 15.04 -0.59 -2.47
C ARG A 96 13.58 -0.40 -2.05
N LEU A 97 13.18 -0.92 -0.89
CA LEU A 97 11.82 -0.75 -0.35
C LEU A 97 11.48 0.73 -0.14
N ILE A 98 12.46 1.52 0.28
CA ILE A 98 12.31 2.94 0.59
C ILE A 98 12.74 3.87 -0.56
N GLY A 99 12.87 3.32 -1.78
CA GLY A 99 13.07 4.09 -3.00
C GLY A 99 14.52 4.44 -3.34
N PHE A 100 15.50 3.83 -2.68
CA PHE A 100 16.91 4.03 -2.98
C PHE A 100 17.46 2.94 -3.92
N ASP A 101 18.26 3.38 -4.89
CA ASP A 101 18.99 2.48 -5.79
C ASP A 101 20.05 1.68 -4.99
N LEU A 102 20.26 0.42 -5.37
CA LEU A 102 21.25 -0.48 -4.79
C LEU A 102 22.61 -0.44 -5.50
N ASP A 103 22.75 0.32 -6.58
CA ASP A 103 23.97 0.33 -7.42
C ASP A 103 24.99 1.41 -7.03
N ILE A 104 24.65 2.34 -6.13
CA ILE A 104 25.54 3.44 -5.72
C ILE A 104 25.38 3.85 -4.26
N ASP A 105 26.50 4.05 -3.57
CA ASP A 105 26.49 4.65 -2.24
C ASP A 105 26.30 6.17 -2.29
N LEU A 106 25.60 6.71 -1.30
CA LEU A 106 25.36 8.14 -1.17
C LEU A 106 26.21 8.68 -0.02
N LEU A 107 27.24 9.46 -0.34
CA LEU A 107 28.32 9.76 0.59
C LEU A 107 28.28 11.19 1.15
N ASP A 108 28.64 11.34 2.43
CA ASP A 108 28.97 12.58 3.13
C ASP A 108 27.94 13.73 2.97
N GLY A 109 26.67 13.36 2.90
CA GLY A 109 25.54 14.29 2.78
C GLY A 109 24.82 14.50 4.12
N THR A 110 24.02 15.57 4.20
CA THR A 110 23.14 15.83 5.35
C THR A 110 21.68 15.49 5.06
N SER A 111 21.37 15.20 3.80
CA SER A 111 20.05 14.83 3.33
C SER A 111 20.15 14.01 2.06
N PHE A 112 19.40 12.92 1.99
CA PHE A 112 19.30 12.06 0.81
C PHE A 112 17.84 11.75 0.51
N GLU A 113 17.43 11.99 -0.72
CA GLU A 113 16.11 11.63 -1.24
C GLU A 113 16.25 10.35 -2.06
N GLY A 114 15.29 9.43 -1.93
CA GLY A 114 15.19 8.25 -2.78
C GLY A 114 15.09 8.61 -4.26
N GLN A 115 15.78 7.85 -5.10
CA GLN A 115 15.77 8.04 -6.55
C GLN A 115 14.45 7.59 -7.18
N GLU A 116 13.75 6.64 -6.55
CA GLU A 116 12.49 6.06 -7.02
C GLU A 116 11.38 6.20 -5.96
N GLY A 117 10.13 6.01 -6.36
CA GLY A 117 9.01 5.98 -5.43
C GLY A 117 9.11 4.76 -4.50
N ALA A 118 8.97 4.96 -3.19
CA ALA A 118 8.97 3.87 -2.22
C ALA A 118 7.72 2.99 -2.37
N GLY A 119 7.87 1.69 -2.10
CA GLY A 119 6.82 0.69 -2.30
C GLY A 119 6.31 0.63 -3.75
N GLU A 120 5.06 0.25 -3.92
CA GLU A 120 4.42 0.06 -5.22
C GLU A 120 3.18 0.97 -5.39
N GLU A 121 2.83 1.25 -6.65
CA GLU A 121 1.61 1.99 -7.03
C GLU A 121 0.77 1.14 -7.99
N TYR A 122 -0.50 0.96 -7.67
CA TYR A 122 -1.47 0.37 -8.59
C TYR A 122 -2.42 1.44 -9.11
N LEU A 123 -2.27 1.77 -10.38
CA LEU A 123 -3.12 2.70 -11.13
C LEU A 123 -4.23 1.92 -11.84
N LEU A 124 -5.47 2.35 -11.67
CA LEU A 124 -6.60 1.70 -12.30
C LEU A 124 -6.71 2.10 -13.77
N GLN A 125 -7.00 1.12 -14.64
CA GLN A 125 -7.27 1.40 -16.05
C GLN A 125 -8.66 2.00 -16.28
N PHE A 126 -9.61 1.72 -15.38
CA PHE A 126 -10.99 2.20 -15.44
C PHE A 126 -11.48 2.67 -14.06
N PRO A 127 -12.34 3.70 -13.94
CA PRO A 127 -12.88 4.12 -12.66
C PRO A 127 -13.61 2.98 -11.92
N LEU A 128 -13.44 2.92 -10.60
CA LEU A 128 -14.03 1.87 -9.77
C LEU A 128 -15.55 1.78 -9.97
N GLN A 129 -16.00 0.54 -10.14
CA GLN A 129 -17.41 0.21 -10.18
C GLN A 129 -17.88 -0.32 -8.83
N SER A 130 -19.20 -0.30 -8.64
CA SER A 130 -19.85 -0.80 -7.41
C SER A 130 -19.30 -0.17 -6.12
N TYR A 131 -18.65 1.00 -6.22
CA TYR A 131 -17.98 1.66 -5.10
C TYR A 131 -18.96 2.08 -4.01
N VAL A 132 -18.67 1.66 -2.77
CA VAL A 132 -19.35 2.10 -1.56
C VAL A 132 -18.28 2.56 -0.56
N PRO A 133 -18.22 3.87 -0.23
CA PRO A 133 -17.20 4.38 0.68
C PRO A 133 -17.43 3.91 2.13
N ALA A 134 -16.35 3.84 2.91
CA ALA A 134 -16.36 3.42 4.32
C ALA A 134 -17.34 4.20 5.21
N ARG A 135 -17.58 5.47 4.92
CA ARG A 135 -18.57 6.29 5.65
C ARG A 135 -20.01 5.81 5.50
N LEU A 136 -20.33 5.08 4.42
CA LEU A 136 -21.68 4.60 4.10
C LEU A 136 -21.88 3.10 4.37
N ASN A 137 -20.81 2.35 4.67
CA ASN A 137 -20.88 0.93 4.94
C ASN A 137 -20.25 0.60 6.30
N ARG A 138 -21.12 0.31 7.27
CA ARG A 138 -20.76 0.09 8.68
C ARG A 138 -21.32 -1.23 9.15
N LYS A 139 -20.48 -2.06 9.75
CA LYS A 139 -20.85 -3.36 10.30
C LYS A 139 -20.53 -3.43 11.79
N ALA A 140 -21.29 -4.19 12.56
CA ALA A 140 -20.87 -4.57 13.91
C ALA A 140 -19.70 -5.54 13.80
N ILE A 141 -18.63 -5.33 14.57
CA ILE A 141 -17.52 -6.30 14.66
C ILE A 141 -18.07 -7.58 15.30
N GLU A 142 -18.79 -7.41 16.41
CA GLU A 142 -19.56 -8.47 17.04
C GLU A 142 -20.87 -7.91 17.58
N GLY A 143 -21.95 -8.68 17.46
CA GLY A 143 -23.21 -8.32 18.06
C GLY A 143 -24.18 -9.47 18.15
N THR A 144 -24.86 -9.57 19.28
CA THR A 144 -25.98 -10.51 19.47
C THR A 144 -27.28 -9.73 19.51
N ARG A 145 -28.24 -10.18 18.70
CA ARG A 145 -29.61 -9.63 18.69
C ARG A 145 -30.55 -10.68 19.25
N LYS A 146 -31.10 -10.43 20.44
CA LYS A 146 -32.14 -11.27 21.04
C LYS A 146 -33.47 -10.56 20.93
N LYS A 147 -34.50 -11.29 20.47
CA LYS A 147 -35.87 -10.80 20.44
C LYS A 147 -36.69 -11.66 21.40
N THR A 148 -37.30 -11.03 22.38
CA THR A 148 -38.21 -11.70 23.33
C THR A 148 -39.58 -11.91 22.68
N ILE A 149 -40.38 -12.81 23.25
CA ILE A 149 -41.75 -13.15 22.79
C ILE A 149 -42.69 -11.93 22.86
N THR A 150 -42.37 -10.93 23.69
CA THR A 150 -43.09 -9.65 23.82
C THR A 150 -42.66 -8.58 22.81
N GLY A 151 -41.69 -8.88 21.94
CA GLY A 151 -41.21 -7.96 20.91
C GLY A 151 -40.12 -7.00 21.35
N VAL A 152 -39.65 -7.07 22.60
CA VAL A 152 -38.47 -6.30 23.06
C VAL A 152 -37.23 -6.88 22.40
N ILE A 153 -36.47 -6.00 21.73
CA ILE A 153 -35.23 -6.33 21.05
C ILE A 153 -34.08 -5.82 21.91
N GLU A 154 -33.24 -6.74 22.38
CA GLU A 154 -31.96 -6.43 23.02
C GLU A 154 -30.84 -6.64 22.00
N ALA A 155 -30.01 -5.62 21.83
CA ALA A 155 -28.84 -5.68 20.98
C ALA A 155 -27.61 -5.25 21.78
N THR A 156 -26.66 -6.16 21.95
CA THR A 156 -25.33 -5.84 22.45
C THR A 156 -24.40 -5.76 21.26
N LYS A 157 -23.67 -4.66 21.11
CA LYS A 157 -22.75 -4.42 19.99
C LYS A 157 -21.36 -4.06 20.54
N PHE A 158 -20.32 -4.73 20.06
CA PHE A 158 -18.93 -4.41 20.37
C PHE A 158 -18.28 -3.80 19.12
N GLY A 159 -17.93 -2.51 19.22
CA GLY A 159 -17.27 -1.78 18.14
C GLY A 159 -18.10 -1.59 16.87
N VAL A 160 -17.58 -0.79 15.95
CA VAL A 160 -18.13 -0.63 14.60
C VAL A 160 -16.97 -0.67 13.63
N GLU A 161 -17.05 -1.59 12.68
CA GLU A 161 -16.14 -1.63 11.55
C GLU A 161 -16.71 -0.79 10.41
N LYS A 162 -15.84 -0.07 9.71
CA LYS A 162 -16.19 0.64 8.49
C LYS A 162 -15.54 -0.08 7.31
N ARG A 163 -16.31 -0.29 6.25
CA ARG A 163 -15.87 -1.09 5.10
C ARG A 163 -16.01 -0.33 3.81
N MET A 164 -15.04 -0.45 2.92
CA MET A 164 -15.16 0.01 1.54
C MET A 164 -15.45 -1.19 0.64
N GLU A 165 -16.38 -1.05 -0.31
CA GLU A 165 -16.63 -2.07 -1.34
C GLU A 165 -16.32 -1.49 -2.70
N CYS A 166 -15.74 -2.28 -3.60
CA CYS A 166 -15.51 -1.90 -4.99
C CYS A 166 -15.29 -3.12 -5.90
N GLU A 167 -15.27 -2.88 -7.21
CA GLU A 167 -14.90 -3.85 -8.23
C GLU A 167 -13.87 -3.22 -9.17
N LEU A 168 -12.82 -3.96 -9.51
CA LEU A 168 -11.88 -3.60 -10.57
C LEU A 168 -12.38 -4.23 -11.87
N LEU A 169 -12.69 -3.40 -12.87
CA LEU A 169 -13.16 -3.85 -14.18
C LEU A 169 -12.17 -3.48 -15.29
N PHE A 170 -12.28 -4.21 -16.41
CA PHE A 170 -11.55 -3.95 -17.64
C PHE A 170 -10.03 -3.93 -17.47
N ILE A 171 -9.53 -4.80 -16.60
CA ILE A 171 -8.10 -5.06 -16.48
C ILE A 171 -7.65 -5.76 -17.76
N THR A 172 -6.69 -5.22 -18.48
CA THR A 172 -6.24 -5.78 -19.77
C THR A 172 -4.86 -5.29 -20.14
N ASP A 173 -4.15 -6.08 -20.95
CA ASP A 173 -2.89 -5.68 -21.59
C ASP A 173 -3.14 -5.13 -23.01
N ILE A 174 -4.40 -5.06 -23.45
CA ILE A 174 -4.75 -4.55 -24.78
C ILE A 174 -4.57 -3.02 -24.83
N PRO A 175 -3.76 -2.49 -25.76
CA PRO A 175 -3.61 -1.06 -25.94
C PRO A 175 -4.92 -0.37 -26.33
N GLN A 176 -5.22 0.75 -25.68
CA GLN A 176 -6.40 1.57 -25.92
C GLN A 176 -6.05 2.76 -26.84
N ASP A 177 -6.97 3.13 -27.73
CA ASP A 177 -6.76 4.20 -28.73
C ASP A 177 -7.02 5.62 -28.19
N GLY A 178 -7.28 5.76 -26.89
CA GLY A 178 -7.58 7.02 -26.22
C GLY A 178 -8.97 7.60 -26.49
N SER A 179 -9.78 6.95 -27.33
CA SER A 179 -11.20 7.30 -27.52
C SER A 179 -12.11 6.72 -26.45
N THR A 180 -11.58 5.75 -25.69
CA THR A 180 -12.27 5.08 -24.59
C THR A 180 -11.88 5.70 -23.24
N PRO A 181 -12.75 5.59 -22.23
CA PRO A 181 -12.40 5.89 -20.84
C PRO A 181 -11.49 4.82 -20.21
N LEU A 182 -10.84 3.97 -20.99
CA LEU A 182 -9.91 2.96 -20.50
C LEU A 182 -8.48 3.40 -20.79
N ARG A 183 -7.59 3.26 -19.81
CA ARG A 183 -6.17 3.59 -19.97
C ARG A 183 -5.40 2.40 -20.54
N THR A 184 -4.44 2.72 -21.38
CA THR A 184 -3.43 1.77 -21.82
C THR A 184 -2.42 1.51 -20.70
N LEU A 185 -2.28 0.25 -20.32
CA LEU A 185 -1.17 -0.28 -19.53
C LEU A 185 -0.74 -1.57 -20.22
N ASP A 186 0.53 -1.64 -20.63
CA ASP A 186 1.05 -2.79 -21.40
C ASP A 186 1.18 -4.08 -20.53
N ASP A 187 1.08 -3.92 -19.21
CA ASP A 187 1.22 -4.94 -18.15
C ASP A 187 0.08 -4.83 -17.12
N GLY A 188 -1.11 -4.43 -17.56
CA GLY A 188 -2.28 -4.20 -16.72
C GLY A 188 -2.70 -5.44 -15.90
N VAL A 189 -2.68 -6.62 -16.52
CA VAL A 189 -3.03 -7.89 -15.86
C VAL A 189 -1.98 -8.26 -14.81
N GLU A 190 -0.69 -8.20 -15.15
CA GLU A 190 0.41 -8.51 -14.22
C GLU A 190 0.39 -7.56 -13.01
N LYS A 191 0.19 -6.26 -13.23
CA LYS A 191 0.08 -5.27 -12.15
C LYS A 191 -1.11 -5.53 -11.24
N ALA A 192 -2.27 -5.91 -11.80
CA ALA A 192 -3.44 -6.25 -11.01
C ALA A 192 -3.18 -7.49 -10.13
N CYS A 193 -2.56 -8.54 -10.68
CA CYS A 193 -2.19 -9.72 -9.93
C CYS A 193 -1.23 -9.39 -8.77
N LYS A 194 -0.14 -8.65 -9.03
CA LYS A 194 0.80 -8.23 -7.98
C LYS A 194 0.13 -7.43 -6.85
N PHE A 195 -0.80 -6.54 -7.21
CA PHE A 195 -1.58 -5.79 -6.22
C PHE A 195 -2.48 -6.72 -5.39
N LEU A 196 -3.21 -7.63 -6.04
CA LEU A 196 -4.13 -8.54 -5.37
C LEU A 196 -3.40 -9.57 -4.51
N ASP A 197 -2.26 -10.10 -4.96
CA ASP A 197 -1.40 -11.01 -4.18
C ASP A 197 -1.01 -10.34 -2.84
N PHE A 198 -0.51 -9.10 -2.91
CA PHE A 198 -0.17 -8.32 -1.71
C PHE A 198 -1.39 -8.06 -0.82
N ALA A 199 -2.55 -7.75 -1.42
CA ALA A 199 -3.78 -7.52 -0.69
C ALA A 199 -4.27 -8.80 0.02
N THR A 200 -4.16 -9.96 -0.62
CA THR A 200 -4.55 -11.26 -0.04
C THR A 200 -3.60 -11.75 1.04
N ASP A 201 -2.36 -11.28 1.05
CA ASP A 201 -1.43 -11.41 2.17
C ASP A 201 -1.76 -10.45 3.35
N LEU A 202 -2.93 -9.80 3.32
CA LEU A 202 -3.44 -8.89 4.34
C LEU A 202 -2.52 -7.67 4.61
N GLY A 203 -1.76 -7.25 3.59
CA GLY A 203 -0.93 -6.05 3.63
C GLY A 203 -1.77 -4.77 3.75
N PHE A 204 -1.16 -3.69 4.27
CA PHE A 204 -1.81 -2.38 4.29
C PHE A 204 -1.78 -1.75 2.91
N VAL A 205 -2.94 -1.26 2.45
CA VAL A 205 -3.04 -0.46 1.23
C VAL A 205 -3.56 0.93 1.57
N GLU A 206 -2.93 1.96 1.00
CA GLU A 206 -3.45 3.32 1.04
C GLU A 206 -4.27 3.55 -0.22
N PHE A 207 -5.54 3.87 -0.06
CA PHE A 207 -6.47 4.09 -1.16
C PHE A 207 -6.76 5.57 -1.34
N MET A 208 -6.56 6.06 -2.56
CA MET A 208 -6.91 7.40 -2.98
C MET A 208 -8.10 7.32 -3.94
N VAL A 209 -9.25 7.87 -3.52
CA VAL A 209 -10.47 7.92 -4.35
C VAL A 209 -10.21 8.68 -5.66
N ASP A 210 -9.39 9.71 -5.59
CA ASP A 210 -8.93 10.51 -6.72
C ASP A 210 -7.40 10.49 -6.75
N GLU A 211 -6.84 9.89 -7.78
CA GLU A 211 -5.40 9.72 -7.93
C GLU A 211 -4.60 11.03 -7.95
N ASN A 212 -5.25 12.15 -8.32
CA ASN A 212 -4.62 13.47 -8.39
C ASN A 212 -4.56 14.15 -7.02
N ARG A 213 -5.14 13.53 -5.99
CA ARG A 213 -5.15 14.03 -4.61
C ARG A 213 -4.53 12.98 -3.66
N PRO A 214 -3.22 12.71 -3.80
CA PRO A 214 -2.53 11.67 -3.03
C PRO A 214 -2.46 11.94 -1.51
N SER A 215 -2.73 13.18 -1.09
CA SER A 215 -2.88 13.56 0.32
C SER A 215 -4.25 13.21 0.90
N GLU A 216 -5.26 12.94 0.07
CA GLU A 216 -6.60 12.50 0.49
C GLU A 216 -6.70 10.98 0.34
N PHE A 217 -6.34 10.25 1.39
CA PHE A 217 -6.32 8.79 1.37
C PHE A 217 -6.90 8.19 2.64
N GLU A 218 -7.28 6.92 2.53
CA GLU A 218 -7.71 6.08 3.63
C GLU A 218 -6.89 4.78 3.61
N VAL A 219 -6.61 4.21 4.77
CA VAL A 219 -5.81 2.98 4.88
C VAL A 219 -6.74 1.79 5.04
N TYR A 220 -6.49 0.72 4.30
CA TYR A 220 -7.33 -0.46 4.26
C TYR A 220 -6.51 -1.75 4.39
N ARG A 221 -7.23 -2.82 4.73
CA ARG A 221 -6.83 -4.22 4.52
C ARG A 221 -7.97 -4.95 3.84
N LEU A 222 -7.64 -5.94 3.01
CA LEU A 222 -8.66 -6.77 2.36
C LEU A 222 -9.39 -7.60 3.43
N ASP A 223 -10.71 -7.59 3.38
CA ASP A 223 -11.60 -8.38 4.27
C ASP A 223 -12.09 -9.62 3.55
N SER A 224 -12.56 -9.45 2.31
CA SER A 224 -13.08 -10.54 1.51
C SER A 224 -13.03 -10.22 0.02
N THR A 225 -12.98 -11.27 -0.77
CA THR A 225 -13.30 -11.25 -2.20
C THR A 225 -14.67 -11.89 -2.42
N ASP A 226 -15.13 -11.94 -3.66
CA ASP A 226 -16.36 -12.66 -4.02
C ASP A 226 -16.19 -14.18 -3.93
N THR A 227 -14.96 -14.67 -4.12
CA THR A 227 -14.61 -16.10 -4.00
C THR A 227 -14.12 -16.52 -2.62
N ASP A 228 -13.56 -15.61 -1.82
CA ASP A 228 -12.95 -15.92 -0.53
C ASP A 228 -13.47 -14.97 0.57
N PRO A 229 -14.25 -15.47 1.55
CA PRO A 229 -14.82 -14.65 2.62
C PRO A 229 -13.78 -14.15 3.65
N ASN A 230 -12.55 -14.67 3.62
CA ASN A 230 -11.44 -14.24 4.48
C ASN A 230 -10.43 -13.36 3.73
N GLY A 231 -10.65 -13.12 2.43
CA GLY A 231 -9.79 -12.27 1.62
C GLY A 231 -8.40 -12.86 1.39
N LEU A 232 -8.24 -14.19 1.47
CA LEU A 232 -6.94 -14.88 1.30
C LEU A 232 -6.72 -15.40 -0.12
N GLY A 233 -7.63 -15.08 -1.04
CA GLY A 233 -7.55 -15.49 -2.44
C GLY A 233 -8.49 -14.65 -3.30
N TYR A 234 -8.23 -14.66 -4.61
CA TYR A 234 -9.03 -13.97 -5.62
C TYR A 234 -9.10 -14.78 -6.91
N VAL A 235 -10.04 -14.41 -7.78
CA VAL A 235 -10.11 -14.85 -9.17
C VAL A 235 -10.20 -13.61 -10.06
N LEU A 236 -9.44 -13.60 -11.16
CA LEU A 236 -9.69 -12.69 -12.27
C LEU A 236 -10.58 -13.40 -13.29
N TYR A 237 -11.79 -12.89 -13.46
CA TYR A 237 -12.77 -13.40 -14.39
C TYR A 237 -12.58 -12.74 -15.75
N GLU A 238 -12.36 -13.55 -16.79
CA GLU A 238 -12.33 -13.06 -18.15
C GLU A 238 -13.75 -12.67 -18.60
N ASP A 239 -13.90 -11.51 -19.25
CA ASP A 239 -15.15 -10.99 -19.80
C ASP A 239 -15.46 -11.57 -21.20
N PHE A 240 -15.00 -12.78 -21.48
CA PHE A 240 -15.22 -13.47 -22.76
C PHE A 240 -16.70 -13.57 -23.13
N ASP A 241 -17.56 -13.89 -22.14
CA ASP A 241 -19.02 -13.99 -22.32
C ASP A 241 -19.68 -12.66 -22.69
N LYS A 242 -19.00 -11.53 -22.45
CA LYS A 242 -19.44 -10.18 -22.83
C LYS A 242 -18.87 -9.74 -24.20
N GLY A 243 -18.16 -10.63 -24.89
CA GLY A 243 -17.49 -10.34 -26.15
C GLY A 243 -16.20 -9.53 -25.99
N LEU A 244 -15.60 -9.56 -24.79
CA LEU A 244 -14.36 -8.85 -24.46
C LEU A 244 -13.27 -9.86 -24.07
N PRO A 245 -12.72 -10.63 -25.04
CA PRO A 245 -11.60 -11.53 -24.77
C PRO A 245 -10.38 -10.73 -24.28
N ASP A 246 -9.61 -11.31 -23.35
CA ASP A 246 -8.45 -10.69 -22.70
C ASP A 246 -8.75 -9.42 -21.87
N TYR A 247 -10.02 -9.19 -21.51
CA TYR A 247 -10.41 -8.24 -20.48
C TYR A 247 -10.84 -8.99 -19.22
N PHE A 248 -10.42 -8.52 -18.06
CA PHE A 248 -10.63 -9.19 -16.79
C PHE A 248 -11.28 -8.28 -15.74
N HIS A 249 -11.90 -8.90 -14.74
CA HIS A 249 -12.40 -8.23 -13.54
C HIS A 249 -12.23 -9.08 -12.28
N THR A 250 -12.25 -8.44 -11.11
CA THR A 250 -12.02 -9.11 -9.80
C THR A 250 -13.27 -9.67 -9.13
N GLY A 251 -14.45 -9.30 -9.60
CA GLY A 251 -15.66 -9.34 -8.77
C GLY A 251 -15.55 -8.40 -7.55
N LYS A 252 -16.46 -8.56 -6.58
CA LYS A 252 -16.56 -7.64 -5.44
C LYS A 252 -15.42 -7.83 -4.45
N LEU A 253 -14.69 -6.75 -4.20
CA LEU A 253 -13.70 -6.63 -3.15
C LEU A 253 -14.29 -5.85 -1.97
N THR A 254 -14.11 -6.37 -0.76
CA THR A 254 -14.49 -5.70 0.49
C THR A 254 -13.25 -5.44 1.32
N TRP A 255 -13.12 -4.21 1.80
CA TRP A 255 -11.94 -3.70 2.50
C TRP A 255 -12.34 -3.16 3.86
N ILE A 256 -11.55 -3.42 4.90
CA ILE A 256 -11.75 -2.85 6.24
C ILE A 256 -10.86 -1.64 6.44
N LEU A 257 -11.49 -0.51 6.80
CA LEU A 257 -10.78 0.71 7.14
C LEU A 257 -9.93 0.49 8.38
N GLN A 258 -8.65 0.83 8.28
CA GLN A 258 -7.68 0.79 9.35
C GLN A 258 -7.52 2.19 9.93
N GLU A 259 -7.48 2.29 11.26
CA GLU A 259 -7.10 3.55 11.90
C GLU A 259 -5.58 3.71 11.72
N SER A 260 -5.17 4.86 11.17
CA SER A 260 -3.77 5.24 11.10
C SER A 260 -3.20 5.29 12.53
N LYS A 261 -2.31 4.37 12.87
CA LYS A 261 -1.55 4.42 14.12
C LYS A 261 -0.55 5.55 14.11
#